data_AF-K9KEN3-F1
#
_entry.id   AF-K9KEN3-F1
#
_cell.length_a   1.000
_cell.length_b   1.000
_cell.length_c   1.000
_cell.angle_alpha   90.00
_cell.angle_beta   90.00
_cell.angle_gamma   90.00
#
_symmetry.space_group_name_H-M   'P 1'
#
loop_
_entity.id
_entity.type
_entity.pdbx_description
1 polymer ?
#
loop_
_entity_poly.entity_id
_entity_poly.type
_entity_poly.pdbx_seq_one_letter_code
_entity_poly.pdbx_strand_id
1 'polypeptide(L)'
;AEQEKDTRVCEHPLSDIVIAGEAAHPLPHTFHRLLQTISDLMMSLPSGSSLQQMALRCWSLKFKQSDHQFLHQSNVFHHINNILSKSDDGDSEESFSISIQSGFEAMSQELCIVMSLKDLTSIVDIKTSSRPAMIGSLTDGSTETFWESGDEDKNKTKNITINCVKGINARYVSIHVDNSRDLGNKVTSMTFLTGKAVEDLCRIKQVDLDSRHIGWVTSELPGGDNHIIKIELKGPENTLRVRQVKVLGWKDGESTKIAGQISASVAQQRNCEAETLRVFRLITSQAFGKLISEMLNPT
;
A
#
# COMPACT_ATOMS: atom_id res chain seq x y z
N ALA A 1 -28.47 7.72 9.06
CA ALA A 1 -27.40 6.79 8.69
C ALA A 1 -27.93 5.77 7.68
N GLU A 2 -28.60 6.27 6.64
CA GLU A 2 -29.13 5.51 5.51
C GLU A 2 -28.81 6.37 4.28
N GLN A 3 -28.39 5.76 3.18
CA GLN A 3 -27.74 6.37 2.00
C GLN A 3 -26.21 6.43 2.04
N GLU A 4 -25.53 5.34 2.38
CA GLU A 4 -24.40 4.97 1.51
C GLU A 4 -25.02 4.53 0.18
N LYS A 5 -24.93 5.38 -0.84
CA LYS A 5 -25.31 5.06 -2.22
C LYS A 5 -24.75 3.68 -2.58
N ASP A 6 -25.63 2.83 -3.08
CA ASP A 6 -25.37 1.50 -3.65
C ASP A 6 -24.50 1.59 -4.93
N THR A 7 -23.30 2.16 -4.78
CA THR A 7 -22.33 2.50 -5.84
C THR A 7 -21.68 1.27 -6.47
N ARG A 8 -22.03 0.07 -6.01
CA ARG A 8 -21.45 -1.21 -6.44
C ARG A 8 -22.47 -2.16 -7.07
N VAL A 9 -23.67 -1.66 -7.41
CA VAL A 9 -24.66 -2.42 -8.17
C VAL A 9 -24.73 -1.86 -9.58
N CYS A 10 -24.41 -2.70 -10.55
CA CYS A 10 -24.47 -2.35 -11.96
C CYS A 10 -25.89 -2.52 -12.50
N GLU A 11 -26.27 -1.70 -13.48
CA GLU A 11 -27.50 -1.89 -14.24
C GLU A 11 -27.47 -3.22 -15.01
N HIS A 12 -28.65 -3.73 -15.35
CA HIS A 12 -28.75 -4.91 -16.20
C HIS A 12 -28.08 -4.62 -17.56
N PRO A 13 -27.16 -5.45 -18.08
CA PRO A 13 -26.48 -5.19 -19.37
C PRO A 13 -27.42 -5.02 -20.58
N LEU A 14 -28.67 -5.48 -20.43
CA LEU A 14 -29.75 -5.35 -21.41
C LEU A 14 -30.84 -4.32 -20.99
N SER A 15 -30.57 -3.40 -20.07
CA SER A 15 -31.53 -2.36 -19.66
C SER A 15 -31.76 -1.34 -20.77
N ASP A 16 -30.70 -0.97 -21.50
CA ASP A 16 -30.71 0.18 -22.42
C ASP A 16 -30.88 -0.23 -23.89
N ILE A 17 -31.08 -1.52 -24.15
CA ILE A 17 -31.23 -2.08 -25.49
C ILE A 17 -32.71 -2.05 -25.88
N VAL A 18 -33.21 -0.86 -26.22
CA VAL A 18 -34.62 -0.65 -26.59
C VAL A 18 -34.85 -0.73 -28.12
N ILE A 19 -33.80 -0.51 -28.93
CA ILE A 19 -33.94 -0.25 -30.38
C ILE A 19 -33.48 -1.44 -31.27
N ALA A 20 -32.90 -2.50 -30.68
CA ALA A 20 -32.27 -3.58 -31.45
C ALA A 20 -33.24 -4.67 -31.98
N GLY A 21 -34.54 -4.58 -31.70
CA GLY A 21 -35.57 -5.48 -32.25
C GLY A 21 -35.25 -6.97 -32.07
N GLU A 22 -35.49 -7.79 -33.11
CA GLU A 22 -35.22 -9.24 -33.10
C GLU A 22 -33.72 -9.59 -32.94
N ALA A 23 -32.81 -8.68 -33.31
CA ALA A 23 -31.37 -8.91 -33.17
C ALA A 23 -30.91 -8.95 -31.69
N ALA A 24 -31.73 -8.44 -30.76
CA ALA A 24 -31.47 -8.55 -29.32
C ALA A 24 -31.90 -9.88 -28.69
N HIS A 25 -32.69 -10.70 -29.39
CA HIS A 25 -33.23 -11.96 -28.86
C HIS A 25 -32.18 -12.95 -28.34
N PRO A 26 -30.97 -13.13 -28.94
CA PRO A 26 -29.96 -14.03 -28.41
C PRO A 26 -29.16 -13.45 -27.22
N LEU A 27 -29.30 -12.16 -26.91
CA LEU A 27 -28.49 -11.49 -25.89
C LEU A 27 -28.76 -12.00 -24.46
N PRO A 28 -30.01 -12.22 -24.01
CA PRO A 28 -30.27 -12.82 -22.69
C PRO A 28 -29.58 -14.18 -22.53
N HIS A 29 -29.69 -15.04 -23.55
CA HIS A 29 -29.07 -16.36 -23.52
C HIS A 29 -27.53 -16.26 -23.47
N THR A 30 -26.93 -15.37 -24.26
CA THR A 30 -25.47 -15.17 -24.26
C THR A 30 -24.98 -14.64 -22.92
N PHE A 31 -25.73 -13.70 -22.33
CA PHE A 31 -25.45 -13.15 -21.01
C PHE A 31 -25.55 -14.22 -19.91
N HIS A 32 -26.61 -15.03 -19.90
CA HIS A 32 -26.75 -16.16 -18.97
C HIS A 32 -25.62 -17.18 -19.14
N ARG A 33 -25.20 -17.49 -20.38
CA ARG A 33 -24.08 -18.40 -20.64
C ARG A 33 -22.75 -17.87 -20.06
N LEU A 34 -22.51 -16.57 -20.14
CA LEU A 34 -21.35 -15.94 -19.50
C LEU A 34 -21.39 -16.09 -17.98
N LEU A 35 -22.51 -15.74 -17.35
CA LEU A 35 -22.67 -15.88 -15.91
C LEU A 35 -22.59 -17.35 -15.45
N GLN A 36 -23.15 -18.28 -16.24
CA GLN A 36 -23.01 -19.72 -15.98
C GLN A 36 -21.55 -20.14 -15.98
N THR A 37 -20.78 -19.72 -16.99
CA THR A 37 -19.34 -20.03 -17.08
C THR A 37 -18.59 -19.51 -15.85
N ILE A 38 -18.92 -18.30 -15.39
CA ILE A 38 -18.33 -17.72 -14.17
C ILE A 38 -18.74 -18.52 -12.93
N SER A 39 -20.00 -18.95 -12.85
CA SER A 39 -20.49 -19.81 -11.76
C SER A 39 -19.73 -21.13 -11.71
N ASP A 40 -19.60 -21.82 -12.85
CA ASP A 40 -18.97 -23.14 -12.97
C ASP A 40 -17.50 -23.08 -12.54
N LEU A 41 -16.82 -21.96 -12.78
CA LEU A 41 -15.44 -21.74 -12.37
C LEU A 41 -15.31 -21.32 -10.90
N MET A 42 -16.35 -20.75 -10.28
CA MET A 42 -16.29 -20.03 -9.00
C MET A 42 -15.65 -20.84 -7.85
N MET A 43 -15.95 -22.14 -7.79
CA MET A 43 -15.43 -23.04 -6.76
C MET A 43 -14.05 -23.64 -7.09
N SER A 44 -13.59 -23.50 -8.34
CA SER A 44 -12.23 -23.85 -8.75
C SER A 44 -11.23 -22.73 -8.52
N LEU A 45 -11.70 -21.51 -8.27
CA LEU A 45 -10.85 -20.36 -7.94
C LEU A 45 -10.26 -20.51 -6.53
N PRO A 46 -9.04 -20.02 -6.27
CA PRO A 46 -8.48 -20.03 -4.92
C PRO A 46 -9.40 -19.33 -3.93
N SER A 47 -9.75 -20.02 -2.84
CA SER A 47 -10.68 -19.52 -1.83
C SER A 47 -10.19 -18.19 -1.23
N GLY A 48 -11.11 -17.23 -1.10
CA GLY A 48 -10.80 -15.91 -0.53
C GLY A 48 -9.97 -14.99 -1.42
N SER A 49 -9.55 -15.45 -2.60
CA SER A 49 -8.71 -14.66 -3.51
C SER A 49 -9.44 -13.46 -4.12
N SER A 50 -8.66 -12.51 -4.63
CA SER A 50 -9.18 -11.39 -5.43
C SER A 50 -9.92 -11.85 -6.68
N LEU A 51 -9.51 -12.97 -7.28
CA LEU A 51 -10.17 -13.54 -8.44
C LEU A 51 -11.54 -14.14 -8.09
N GLN A 52 -11.64 -14.85 -6.96
CA GLN A 52 -12.93 -15.34 -6.47
C GLN A 52 -13.87 -14.17 -6.11
N GLN A 53 -13.34 -13.12 -5.47
CA GLN A 53 -14.09 -11.90 -5.22
C GLN A 53 -14.58 -11.23 -6.52
N MET A 54 -13.75 -11.18 -7.56
CA MET A 54 -14.15 -10.65 -8.88
C MET A 54 -15.24 -11.50 -9.53
N ALA A 55 -15.15 -12.82 -9.46
CA ALA A 55 -16.19 -13.73 -9.97
C ALA A 55 -17.54 -13.49 -9.27
N LEU A 56 -17.54 -13.26 -7.96
CA LEU A 56 -18.75 -12.89 -7.22
C LEU A 56 -19.30 -11.52 -7.65
N ARG A 57 -18.44 -10.54 -7.92
CA ARG A 57 -18.84 -9.21 -8.39
C ARG A 57 -19.58 -9.22 -9.71
N CYS A 58 -19.34 -10.20 -10.59
CA CYS A 58 -20.09 -10.35 -11.83
C CYS A 58 -21.60 -10.52 -11.63
N TRP A 59 -22.02 -10.93 -10.42
CA TRP A 59 -23.42 -11.07 -10.03
C TRP A 59 -24.00 -9.83 -9.35
N SER A 60 -23.23 -8.74 -9.28
CA SER A 60 -23.66 -7.47 -8.69
C SER A 60 -24.46 -6.62 -9.67
N LEU A 61 -25.55 -7.20 -10.17
CA LEU A 61 -26.39 -6.61 -11.21
C LEU A 61 -27.82 -6.43 -10.70
N LYS A 62 -28.53 -5.47 -11.30
CA LYS A 62 -30.00 -5.40 -11.20
C LYS A 62 -30.63 -6.43 -12.12
N PHE A 63 -30.88 -7.64 -11.63
CA PHE A 63 -31.53 -8.70 -12.39
C PHE A 63 -33.01 -8.37 -12.66
N LYS A 64 -33.50 -8.77 -13.83
CA LYS A 64 -34.92 -8.65 -14.19
C LYS A 64 -35.66 -9.90 -13.71
N GLN A 65 -36.99 -9.81 -13.61
CA GLN A 65 -37.83 -10.96 -13.25
C GLN A 65 -37.66 -12.16 -14.21
N SER A 66 -37.36 -11.89 -15.48
CA SER A 66 -37.04 -12.92 -16.49
C SER A 66 -35.78 -13.73 -16.18
N ASP A 67 -34.88 -13.20 -15.36
CA ASP A 67 -33.61 -13.87 -15.02
C ASP A 67 -33.73 -14.78 -13.79
N HIS A 68 -34.84 -14.72 -13.04
CA HIS A 68 -34.97 -15.42 -11.76
C HIS A 68 -34.84 -16.94 -11.92
N GLN A 69 -35.45 -17.52 -12.96
CA GLN A 69 -35.31 -18.96 -13.23
C GLN A 69 -33.85 -19.35 -13.49
N PHE A 70 -33.09 -18.52 -14.21
CA PHE A 70 -31.68 -18.73 -14.45
C PHE A 70 -30.86 -18.64 -13.16
N LEU A 71 -31.13 -17.64 -12.30
CA LEU A 71 -30.43 -17.51 -11.01
C LEU A 71 -30.51 -18.79 -10.17
N HIS A 72 -31.68 -19.43 -10.11
CA HIS A 72 -31.86 -20.71 -9.43
C HIS A 72 -31.10 -21.87 -10.08
N GLN A 73 -31.06 -21.92 -11.42
CA GLN A 73 -30.39 -23.00 -12.17
C GLN A 73 -28.86 -22.85 -12.18
N SER A 74 -28.36 -21.62 -12.00
CA SER A 74 -26.95 -21.30 -12.15
C SER A 74 -26.04 -21.76 -11.01
N ASN A 75 -26.61 -22.33 -9.94
CA ASN A 75 -25.90 -22.70 -8.71
C ASN A 75 -25.20 -21.55 -7.96
N VAL A 76 -25.41 -20.28 -8.35
CA VAL A 76 -24.78 -19.13 -7.68
C VAL A 76 -25.08 -19.09 -6.18
N PHE A 77 -26.32 -19.40 -5.79
CA PHE A 77 -26.70 -19.46 -4.36
C PHE A 77 -25.97 -20.58 -3.62
N HIS A 78 -25.75 -21.74 -4.26
CA HIS A 78 -25.00 -22.84 -3.67
C HIS A 78 -23.54 -22.45 -3.45
N HIS A 79 -22.90 -21.81 -4.44
CA HIS A 79 -21.52 -21.35 -4.33
C HIS A 79 -21.34 -20.29 -3.26
N ILE A 80 -22.23 -19.29 -3.21
CA ILE A 80 -22.28 -18.28 -2.15
C ILE A 80 -22.35 -18.96 -0.78
N ASN A 81 -23.26 -19.92 -0.61
CA ASN A 81 -23.45 -20.59 0.67
C ASN A 81 -22.21 -21.40 1.08
N ASN A 82 -21.56 -22.09 0.13
CA ASN A 82 -20.32 -22.82 0.37
C ASN A 82 -19.14 -21.91 0.77
N ILE A 83 -19.06 -20.70 0.21
CA ILE A 83 -18.02 -19.72 0.56
C ILE A 83 -18.25 -19.22 2.00
N LEU A 84 -19.50 -18.85 2.33
CA LEU A 84 -19.88 -18.37 3.67
C LEU A 84 -19.84 -19.46 4.75
N SER A 85 -20.06 -20.73 4.39
CA SER A 85 -19.97 -21.83 5.36
C SER A 85 -18.54 -22.19 5.73
N LYS A 86 -17.58 -21.98 4.81
CA LYS A 86 -16.15 -22.26 5.06
C LYS A 86 -15.46 -21.16 5.88
N SER A 87 -16.03 -19.95 5.92
CA SER A 87 -15.47 -18.86 6.72
C SER A 87 -15.70 -19.02 8.22
N ASP A 88 -16.71 -19.80 8.63
CA ASP A 88 -17.06 -20.01 10.06
C ASP A 88 -16.04 -20.93 10.77
N ASP A 89 -15.36 -21.81 10.04
CA ASP A 89 -14.35 -22.74 10.58
C ASP A 89 -12.95 -22.11 10.76
N GLY A 90 -12.75 -20.85 10.34
CA GLY A 90 -11.44 -20.19 10.24
C GLY A 90 -11.03 -19.24 11.38
N ASP A 91 -11.90 -18.98 12.35
CA ASP A 91 -11.71 -17.98 13.42
C ASP A 91 -10.75 -18.42 14.55
N SER A 92 -9.96 -19.46 14.33
CA SER A 92 -8.86 -19.83 15.24
C SER A 92 -7.59 -19.07 14.83
N GLU A 93 -7.20 -18.10 15.65
CA GLU A 93 -5.93 -17.33 15.56
C GLU A 93 -4.65 -18.19 15.51
N GLU A 94 -4.75 -19.52 15.55
CA GLU A 94 -3.64 -20.48 15.46
C GLU A 94 -3.67 -21.40 14.22
N SER A 95 -4.58 -21.22 13.28
CA SER A 95 -4.63 -22.04 12.06
C SER A 95 -3.72 -21.52 10.95
N PHE A 96 -2.43 -21.38 11.26
CA PHE A 96 -1.36 -21.33 10.26
C PHE A 96 -1.04 -22.76 9.77
N SER A 97 -2.05 -23.46 9.27
CA SER A 97 -1.85 -24.67 8.48
C SER A 97 -2.32 -24.39 7.06
N ILE A 98 -1.33 -24.11 6.22
CA ILE A 98 -1.42 -24.10 4.76
C ILE A 98 -2.09 -25.42 4.35
N SER A 99 -3.36 -25.39 3.94
CA SER A 99 -3.94 -26.49 3.17
C SER A 99 -3.31 -26.45 1.77
N ILE A 100 -2.14 -27.08 1.67
CA ILE A 100 -1.44 -27.37 0.42
C ILE A 100 -2.34 -28.30 -0.40
N GLN A 101 -3.17 -27.72 -1.25
CA GLN A 101 -3.83 -28.48 -2.31
C GLN A 101 -4.14 -27.60 -3.53
N SER A 102 -3.14 -26.86 -4.00
CA SER A 102 -2.97 -26.57 -5.43
C SER A 102 -1.53 -26.10 -5.69
N GLY A 103 -0.79 -26.87 -6.47
CA GLY A 103 0.66 -26.74 -6.68
C GLY A 103 1.08 -25.58 -7.59
N PHE A 104 0.47 -24.39 -7.47
CA PHE A 104 0.82 -23.26 -8.33
C PHE A 104 1.06 -21.91 -7.62
N GLU A 105 0.78 -21.76 -6.32
CA GLU A 105 0.89 -20.45 -5.63
C GLU A 105 1.87 -20.41 -4.44
N ALA A 106 2.65 -21.47 -4.20
CA ALA A 106 3.63 -21.53 -3.11
C ALA A 106 4.98 -20.85 -3.44
N MET A 107 5.04 -20.02 -4.47
CA MET A 107 6.20 -19.19 -4.76
C MET A 107 5.81 -17.72 -4.59
N SER A 108 6.29 -17.13 -3.49
CA SER A 108 6.37 -15.67 -3.29
C SER A 108 5.15 -14.95 -2.69
N GLN A 109 4.45 -15.54 -1.71
CA GLN A 109 3.85 -14.68 -0.68
C GLN A 109 4.96 -14.24 0.29
N GLU A 110 5.84 -13.35 -0.16
CA GLU A 110 6.63 -12.56 0.78
C GLU A 110 5.64 -11.92 1.75
N LEU A 111 5.82 -12.14 3.04
CA LEU A 111 5.06 -11.49 4.09
C LEU A 111 5.25 -9.98 3.90
N CYS A 112 4.30 -9.32 3.24
CA CYS A 112 4.28 -7.88 3.08
C CYS A 112 3.98 -7.27 4.45
N ILE A 113 5.01 -7.13 5.27
CA ILE A 113 4.93 -6.56 6.61
C ILE A 113 5.15 -5.06 6.47
N VAL A 114 4.12 -4.28 6.81
CA VAL A 114 4.28 -2.83 6.90
C VAL A 114 4.97 -2.52 8.23
N MET A 115 6.17 -1.95 8.17
CA MET A 115 6.91 -1.53 9.35
C MET A 115 6.64 -0.07 9.69
N SER A 116 6.49 0.23 10.97
CA SER A 116 6.53 1.60 11.48
C SER A 116 7.94 1.96 11.91
N LEU A 117 8.50 2.98 11.27
CA LEU A 117 9.81 3.53 11.62
C LEU A 117 9.63 4.77 12.48
N LYS A 118 10.51 4.94 13.46
CA LYS A 118 10.55 6.10 14.34
C LYS A 118 11.58 7.11 13.85
N ASP A 119 11.35 8.37 14.18
CA ASP A 119 12.34 9.43 14.02
C ASP A 119 13.42 9.29 15.11
N LEU A 120 14.64 8.98 14.69
CA LEU A 120 15.81 8.79 15.56
C LEU A 120 16.75 10.01 15.52
N THR A 121 16.37 11.09 14.86
CA THR A 121 17.25 12.25 14.62
C THR A 121 17.77 12.87 15.91
N SER A 122 16.98 12.85 16.98
CA SER A 122 17.35 13.43 18.29
C SER A 122 18.32 12.58 19.10
N ILE A 123 18.54 11.32 18.72
CA ILE A 123 19.35 10.35 19.49
C ILE A 123 20.61 9.87 18.74
N VAL A 124 20.83 10.39 17.52
CA VAL A 124 22.05 10.16 16.75
C VAL A 124 23.00 11.36 16.87
N ASP A 125 24.31 11.12 16.75
CA ASP A 125 25.32 12.18 16.75
C ASP A 125 25.50 12.73 15.33
N ILE A 126 25.07 13.97 15.09
CA ILE A 126 25.20 14.64 13.79
C ILE A 126 26.39 15.59 13.85
N LYS A 127 27.26 15.51 12.84
CA LYS A 127 28.41 16.39 12.61
C LYS A 127 28.34 16.96 11.20
N THR A 128 28.85 18.17 11.05
CA THR A 128 28.98 18.84 9.75
C THR A 128 30.46 19.10 9.47
N SER A 129 30.83 19.20 8.20
CA SER A 129 32.21 19.52 7.79
C SER A 129 32.69 20.89 8.29
N SER A 130 31.75 21.81 8.48
CA SER A 130 31.95 23.20 8.89
C SER A 130 30.79 23.71 9.74
N ARG A 131 31.02 24.84 10.41
CA ARG A 131 30.01 25.56 11.23
C ARG A 131 29.14 24.64 12.13
N PRO A 132 29.73 23.84 13.04
CA PRO A 132 28.98 22.92 13.90
C PRO A 132 27.95 23.63 14.80
N ALA A 133 28.12 24.92 15.09
CA ALA A 133 27.15 25.72 15.82
C ALA A 133 25.77 25.81 15.14
N MET A 134 25.68 25.53 13.83
CA MET A 134 24.44 25.55 13.06
C MET A 134 23.73 24.19 12.97
N ILE A 135 24.26 23.13 13.60
CA ILE A 135 23.65 21.78 13.55
C ILE A 135 22.20 21.80 14.08
N GLY A 136 21.88 22.66 15.05
CA GLY A 136 20.52 22.81 15.55
C GLY A 136 19.49 23.17 14.47
N SER A 137 19.89 23.93 13.45
CA SER A 137 19.02 24.26 12.31
C SER A 137 18.64 23.05 11.47
N LEU A 138 19.44 21.97 11.47
CA LEU A 138 19.14 20.76 10.70
C LEU A 138 18.07 19.89 11.37
N THR A 139 17.82 20.08 12.67
CA THR A 139 17.00 19.17 13.49
C THR A 139 15.83 19.84 14.19
N ASP A 140 15.68 21.17 14.05
CA ASP A 140 14.64 21.97 14.72
C ASP A 140 13.21 21.79 14.18
N GLY A 141 13.04 21.01 13.11
CA GLY A 141 11.73 20.76 12.49
C GLY A 141 11.21 21.93 11.64
N SER A 142 11.98 22.99 11.45
CA SER A 142 11.68 24.11 10.55
C SER A 142 12.37 23.96 9.18
N THR A 143 11.68 24.36 8.11
CA THR A 143 12.37 24.55 6.81
C THR A 143 12.78 26.00 6.61
N GLU A 144 12.58 26.89 7.59
CA GLU A 144 13.00 28.29 7.50
C GLU A 144 14.48 28.46 7.87
N THR A 145 14.95 27.65 8.80
CA THR A 145 16.35 27.58 9.23
C THR A 145 17.15 26.65 8.32
N PHE A 146 18.47 26.76 8.38
CA PHE A 146 19.38 25.96 7.57
C PHE A 146 20.75 25.85 8.23
N TRP A 147 21.48 24.78 7.90
CA TRP A 147 22.93 24.77 7.95
C TRP A 147 23.48 25.29 6.64
N GLU A 148 24.44 26.20 6.71
CA GLU A 148 25.23 26.65 5.57
C GLU A 148 26.66 26.19 5.77
N SER A 149 27.25 25.52 4.77
CA SER A 149 28.66 25.15 4.84
C SER A 149 29.53 26.41 4.90
N GLY A 150 30.63 26.37 5.67
CA GLY A 150 31.57 27.49 5.78
C GLY A 150 32.60 27.57 4.65
N ASP A 151 33.29 28.72 4.59
CA ASP A 151 34.36 28.97 3.61
C ASP A 151 35.59 28.08 3.84
N GLU A 152 35.74 27.52 5.04
CA GLU A 152 36.76 26.52 5.38
C GLU A 152 36.64 25.22 4.58
N ASP A 153 35.46 24.98 3.97
CA ASP A 153 35.16 23.88 3.06
C ASP A 153 35.35 24.26 1.58
N LYS A 154 35.93 25.43 1.27
CA LYS A 154 36.25 25.79 -0.10
C LYS A 154 37.24 24.76 -0.68
N ASN A 155 36.89 24.21 -1.84
CA ASN A 155 37.61 23.11 -2.51
C ASN A 155 37.70 21.80 -1.70
N LYS A 156 36.95 21.67 -0.59
CA LYS A 156 36.81 20.42 0.18
C LYS A 156 35.40 19.87 0.06
N THR A 157 35.25 18.61 0.43
CA THR A 157 33.96 17.94 0.47
C THR A 157 33.10 18.46 1.62
N LYS A 158 32.03 19.18 1.27
CA LYS A 158 30.99 19.58 2.21
C LYS A 158 30.19 18.36 2.60
N ASN A 159 30.06 18.08 3.88
CA ASN A 159 29.40 16.85 4.30
C ASN A 159 28.67 16.97 5.64
N ILE A 160 27.67 16.12 5.78
CA ILE A 160 26.97 15.84 7.03
C ILE A 160 27.28 14.38 7.37
N THR A 161 27.80 14.14 8.57
CA THR A 161 28.11 12.80 9.08
C THR A 161 27.21 12.49 10.26
N ILE A 162 26.58 11.34 10.25
CA ILE A 162 25.68 10.85 11.29
C ILE A 162 26.32 9.59 11.87
N ASN A 163 26.57 9.61 13.18
CA ASN A 163 27.07 8.47 13.93
C ASN A 163 25.92 7.87 14.74
N CYS A 164 25.52 6.66 14.39
CA CYS A 164 24.53 5.88 15.11
C CYS A 164 25.21 5.23 16.33
N VAL A 165 24.68 5.48 17.53
CA VAL A 165 25.13 4.79 18.73
C VAL A 165 24.74 3.31 18.70
N LYS A 166 25.42 2.47 19.48
CA LYS A 166 25.12 1.04 19.57
C LYS A 166 23.64 0.81 19.93
N GLY A 167 22.99 -0.08 19.19
CA GLY A 167 21.57 -0.42 19.36
C GLY A 167 20.61 0.49 18.60
N ILE A 168 21.11 1.38 17.75
CA ILE A 168 20.32 2.16 16.80
C ILE A 168 20.42 1.56 15.40
N ASN A 169 19.28 1.13 14.87
CA ASN A 169 19.15 0.62 13.50
C ASN A 169 18.54 1.69 12.62
N ALA A 170 19.38 2.48 11.96
CA ALA A 170 18.93 3.43 10.95
C ALA A 170 18.58 2.69 9.65
N ARG A 171 17.39 2.95 9.10
CA ARG A 171 16.92 2.38 7.83
C ARG A 171 16.84 3.40 6.71
N TYR A 172 16.46 4.63 7.02
CA TYR A 172 16.48 5.71 6.04
C TYR A 172 17.16 6.95 6.61
N VAL A 173 17.87 7.66 5.74
CA VAL A 173 18.30 9.03 5.97
C VAL A 173 17.69 9.92 4.91
N SER A 174 17.14 11.06 5.32
CA SER A 174 16.49 12.02 4.43
C SER A 174 17.05 13.41 4.68
N ILE A 175 17.32 14.14 3.61
CA ILE A 175 17.89 15.49 3.64
C ILE A 175 16.95 16.43 2.89
N HIS A 176 16.52 17.52 3.53
CA HIS A 176 15.67 18.52 2.89
C HIS A 176 16.51 19.62 2.25
N VAL A 177 16.28 19.86 0.96
CA VAL A 177 16.93 20.90 0.15
C VAL A 177 15.84 21.78 -0.49
N ASP A 178 16.11 23.08 -0.58
CA ASP A 178 15.22 24.05 -1.25
C ASP A 178 16.04 25.03 -2.10
N ASN A 179 16.43 24.57 -3.28
CA ASN A 179 17.21 25.36 -4.23
C ASN A 179 16.40 26.54 -4.81
N SER A 180 15.08 26.57 -4.60
CA SER A 180 14.23 27.68 -5.04
C SER A 180 14.42 28.92 -4.17
N ARG A 181 14.66 28.72 -2.86
CA ARG A 181 14.99 29.79 -1.91
C ARG A 181 16.49 30.05 -1.84
N ASP A 182 17.31 29.00 -1.92
CA ASP A 182 18.76 29.08 -1.74
C ASP A 182 19.52 29.35 -3.05
N LEU A 183 19.12 30.40 -3.77
CA LEU A 183 19.60 30.70 -5.13
C LEU A 183 21.14 30.80 -5.24
N GLY A 184 21.80 31.36 -4.21
CA GLY A 184 23.26 31.48 -4.13
C GLY A 184 23.95 30.40 -3.30
N ASN A 185 23.24 29.34 -2.89
CA ASN A 185 23.78 28.28 -2.01
C ASN A 185 23.17 26.92 -2.35
N LYS A 186 23.00 26.62 -3.64
CA LYS A 186 22.29 25.43 -4.11
C LYS A 186 23.06 24.15 -3.85
N VAL A 187 22.32 23.07 -3.63
CA VAL A 187 22.84 21.69 -3.69
C VAL A 187 22.46 21.09 -5.03
N THR A 188 23.45 20.74 -5.86
CA THR A 188 23.23 20.14 -7.19
C THR A 188 23.52 18.65 -7.23
N SER A 189 24.27 18.11 -6.26
CA SER A 189 24.52 16.68 -6.16
C SER A 189 24.69 16.25 -4.71
N MET A 190 24.18 15.05 -4.40
CA MET A 190 24.24 14.45 -3.08
C MET A 190 24.65 12.98 -3.19
N THR A 191 25.69 12.60 -2.45
CA THR A 191 26.19 11.23 -2.39
C THR A 191 26.04 10.70 -0.97
N PHE A 192 25.33 9.59 -0.82
CA PHE A 192 25.16 8.89 0.44
C PHE A 192 26.17 7.75 0.52
N LEU A 193 26.88 7.70 1.64
CA LEU A 193 27.84 6.67 1.99
C LEU A 193 27.53 6.10 3.36
N THR A 194 27.89 4.84 3.59
CA THR A 194 27.76 4.20 4.89
C THR A 194 28.85 3.16 5.12
N GLY A 195 29.22 2.93 6.38
CA GLY A 195 30.28 2.00 6.78
C GLY A 195 30.31 1.80 8.29
N LYS A 196 31.21 0.94 8.77
CA LYS A 196 31.42 0.73 10.21
C LYS A 196 32.38 1.77 10.80
N ALA A 197 33.25 2.33 9.97
CA ALA A 197 34.25 3.34 10.28
C ALA A 197 34.28 4.42 9.17
N VAL A 198 35.14 5.43 9.33
CA VAL A 198 35.27 6.49 8.31
C VAL A 198 36.07 6.00 7.10
N GLU A 199 36.93 5.01 7.31
CA GLU A 199 37.85 4.45 6.32
C GLU A 199 37.18 3.44 5.38
N ASP A 200 36.04 2.86 5.77
CA ASP A 200 35.33 1.79 5.05
C ASP A 200 33.99 2.25 4.43
N LEU A 201 33.80 3.57 4.29
CA LEU A 201 32.58 4.15 3.74
C LEU A 201 32.34 3.71 2.30
N CYS A 202 31.25 2.97 2.09
CA CYS A 202 30.78 2.55 0.78
C CYS A 202 29.67 3.48 0.27
N ARG A 203 29.77 3.92 -0.98
CA ARG A 203 28.69 4.69 -1.63
C ARG A 203 27.48 3.80 -1.88
N ILE A 204 26.32 4.20 -1.36
CA ILE A 204 25.04 3.49 -1.52
C ILE A 204 24.11 4.16 -2.53
N LYS A 205 24.17 5.49 -2.64
CA LYS A 205 23.31 6.26 -3.53
C LYS A 205 24.00 7.56 -3.94
N GLN A 206 23.76 8.00 -5.17
CA GLN A 206 24.10 9.35 -5.63
C GLN A 206 22.91 9.91 -6.38
N VAL A 207 22.60 11.19 -6.15
CA VAL A 207 21.46 11.88 -6.75
C VAL A 207 21.93 13.25 -7.21
N ASP A 208 21.65 13.57 -8.47
CA ASP A 208 21.76 14.93 -8.99
C ASP A 208 20.42 15.63 -8.86
N LEU A 209 20.45 16.90 -8.45
CA LEU A 209 19.26 17.68 -8.10
C LEU A 209 19.05 18.80 -9.12
N ASP A 210 17.77 19.05 -9.45
CA ASP A 210 17.40 20.20 -10.28
C ASP A 210 17.78 21.52 -9.58
N SER A 211 18.13 22.52 -10.39
CA SER A 211 18.44 23.88 -9.94
C SER A 211 17.32 24.57 -9.13
N ARG A 212 16.09 24.03 -9.17
CA ARG A 212 14.90 24.45 -8.43
C ARG A 212 14.31 23.33 -7.59
N HIS A 213 15.08 22.28 -7.27
CA HIS A 213 14.64 21.20 -6.38
C HIS A 213 14.12 21.74 -5.05
N ILE A 214 12.95 21.25 -4.62
CA ILE A 214 12.36 21.52 -3.31
C ILE A 214 11.87 20.19 -2.76
N GLY A 215 12.38 19.80 -1.59
CA GLY A 215 11.87 18.66 -0.84
C GLY A 215 12.95 17.70 -0.36
N TRP A 216 12.49 16.54 0.10
CA TRP A 216 13.32 15.51 0.71
C TRP A 216 14.04 14.65 -0.33
N VAL A 217 15.33 14.43 -0.09
CA VAL A 217 16.15 13.44 -0.78
C VAL A 217 16.45 12.32 0.21
N THR A 218 15.88 11.15 -0.03
CA THR A 218 15.96 9.99 0.89
C THR A 218 16.86 8.90 0.32
N SER A 219 17.69 8.30 1.17
CA SER A 219 18.41 7.05 0.87
C SER A 219 18.01 5.96 1.85
N GLU A 220 17.76 4.78 1.29
CA GLU A 220 17.66 3.54 2.06
C GLU A 220 19.06 3.09 2.47
N LEU A 221 19.19 2.65 3.71
CA LEU A 221 20.42 2.12 4.26
C LEU A 221 20.35 0.59 4.21
N PRO A 222 21.43 -0.11 3.81
CA PRO A 222 21.44 -1.57 3.64
C PRO A 222 21.20 -2.34 4.95
N GLY A 223 21.16 -1.67 6.11
CA GLY A 223 21.05 -2.29 7.43
C GLY A 223 22.38 -2.91 7.89
N GLY A 224 22.35 -3.60 9.04
CA GLY A 224 23.52 -4.24 9.66
C GLY A 224 24.33 -3.32 10.59
N ASP A 225 25.56 -3.72 10.91
CA ASP A 225 26.46 -3.02 11.86
C ASP A 225 27.04 -1.70 11.33
N ASN A 226 26.42 -1.06 10.33
CA ASN A 226 26.90 0.21 9.82
C ASN A 226 26.50 1.32 10.81
N HIS A 227 27.50 1.95 11.41
CA HIS A 227 27.31 2.97 12.43
C HIS A 227 27.57 4.38 11.92
N ILE A 228 28.18 4.52 10.75
CA ILE A 228 28.49 5.82 10.15
C ILE A 228 27.71 5.97 8.85
N ILE A 229 27.01 7.09 8.73
CA ILE A 229 26.32 7.51 7.51
C ILE A 229 26.90 8.88 7.15
N LYS A 230 27.43 9.02 5.94
CA LYS A 230 27.99 10.28 5.45
C LYS A 230 27.25 10.73 4.21
N ILE A 231 26.84 11.99 4.19
CA ILE A 231 26.21 12.64 3.06
C ILE A 231 27.17 13.69 2.54
N GLU A 232 27.71 13.47 1.35
CA GLU A 232 28.57 14.42 0.66
C GLU A 232 27.74 15.27 -0.30
N LEU A 233 27.96 16.58 -0.26
CA LEU A 233 27.12 17.58 -0.92
C LEU A 233 27.98 18.41 -1.86
N LYS A 234 27.46 18.67 -3.07
CA LYS A 234 28.10 19.56 -4.05
C LYS A 234 27.11 20.62 -4.50
N GLY A 235 27.64 21.80 -4.78
CA GLY A 235 26.93 22.96 -5.32
C GLY A 235 27.87 23.77 -6.21
N PRO A 236 27.33 24.68 -7.05
CA PRO A 236 28.15 25.52 -7.92
C PRO A 236 28.92 26.59 -7.13
N GLU A 237 28.42 26.95 -5.95
CA GLU A 237 28.96 28.03 -5.12
C GLU A 237 29.94 27.51 -4.05
N ASN A 238 30.72 28.43 -3.47
CA ASN A 238 31.68 28.10 -2.42
C ASN A 238 31.01 27.50 -1.18
N THR A 239 29.74 27.83 -0.94
CA THR A 239 28.93 27.36 0.18
C THR A 239 27.56 26.89 -0.31
N LEU A 240 26.94 25.95 0.41
CA LEU A 240 25.59 25.44 0.13
C LEU A 240 24.75 25.38 1.41
N ARG A 241 23.43 25.32 1.24
CA ARG A 241 22.47 25.24 2.34
C ARG A 241 21.70 23.93 2.34
N VAL A 242 21.56 23.36 3.54
CA VAL A 242 20.68 22.22 3.83
C VAL A 242 19.75 22.64 4.93
N ARG A 243 18.45 22.36 4.76
CA ARG A 243 17.42 22.84 5.68
C ARG A 243 17.15 21.85 6.80
N GLN A 244 17.09 20.56 6.49
CA GLN A 244 16.82 19.54 7.52
C GLN A 244 17.49 18.21 7.25
N VAL A 245 17.68 17.44 8.31
CA VAL A 245 18.06 16.03 8.30
C VAL A 245 17.03 15.23 9.10
N LYS A 246 16.66 14.06 8.58
CA LYS A 246 15.87 13.06 9.29
C LYS A 246 16.50 11.68 9.19
N VAL A 247 16.58 10.99 10.32
CA VAL A 247 17.03 9.60 10.39
C VAL A 247 15.86 8.76 10.89
N LEU A 248 15.41 7.79 10.09
CA LEU A 248 14.30 6.92 10.41
C LEU A 248 14.79 5.49 10.65
N GLY A 249 14.27 4.85 11.68
CA GLY A 249 14.72 3.52 12.07
C GLY A 249 14.02 2.98 13.31
N TRP A 250 14.70 2.10 14.03
CA TRP A 250 14.25 1.59 15.33
C TRP A 250 15.43 1.38 16.27
N LYS A 251 15.12 1.34 17.57
CA LYS A 251 16.09 0.93 18.59
C LYS A 251 15.97 -0.57 18.84
N ASP A 252 17.09 -1.23 19.15
CA ASP A 252 17.09 -2.63 19.57
C ASP A 252 16.12 -2.87 20.73
N GLY A 253 15.34 -3.94 20.63
CA GLY A 253 14.29 -4.30 21.59
C GLY A 253 12.94 -3.60 21.38
N GLU A 254 12.84 -2.65 20.45
CA GLU A 254 11.55 -2.05 20.08
C GLU A 254 10.91 -2.80 18.90
N SER A 255 9.59 -3.01 18.98
CA SER A 255 8.83 -3.57 17.86
C SER A 255 8.64 -2.55 16.75
N THR A 256 8.96 -2.94 15.52
CA THR A 256 8.62 -2.20 14.29
C THR A 256 7.27 -2.62 13.69
N LYS A 257 6.64 -3.67 14.23
CA LYS A 257 5.30 -4.12 13.81
C LYS A 257 4.24 -3.16 14.31
N ILE A 258 3.26 -2.86 13.47
CA ILE A 258 2.09 -2.07 13.87
C ILE A 258 1.10 -3.04 14.53
N ALA A 259 0.62 -2.67 15.72
CA ALA A 259 -0.37 -3.49 16.43
C ALA A 259 -1.66 -3.62 15.60
N GLY A 260 -2.25 -4.82 15.62
CA GLY A 260 -3.49 -5.11 14.88
C GLY A 260 -3.31 -5.27 13.37
N GLN A 261 -2.08 -5.39 12.86
CA GLN A 261 -1.85 -5.72 11.46
C GLN A 261 -2.34 -7.13 11.13
N ILE A 262 -3.17 -7.22 10.10
CA ILE A 262 -3.54 -8.46 9.45
C ILE A 262 -2.68 -8.64 8.19
N SER A 263 -2.40 -9.89 7.81
CA SER A 263 -1.71 -10.16 6.55
C SER A 263 -2.56 -9.73 5.36
N ALA A 264 -1.91 -9.49 4.21
CA ALA A 264 -2.61 -9.23 2.96
C ALA A 264 -3.61 -10.36 2.60
N SER A 265 -3.26 -11.62 2.91
CA SER A 265 -4.15 -12.77 2.71
C SER A 265 -5.40 -12.71 3.59
N VAL A 266 -5.27 -12.38 4.88
CA VAL A 266 -6.41 -12.24 5.80
C VAL A 266 -7.29 -11.06 5.40
N ALA A 267 -6.69 -9.93 5.00
CA ALA A 267 -7.45 -8.79 4.48
C ALA A 267 -8.24 -9.16 3.21
N GLN A 268 -7.61 -9.90 2.30
CA GLN A 268 -8.23 -10.33 1.04
C GLN A 268 -9.36 -11.34 1.26
N GLN A 269 -9.17 -12.30 2.18
CA GLN A 269 -10.18 -13.23 2.65
C GLN A 269 -11.42 -12.49 3.18
N ARG A 270 -11.24 -11.57 4.13
CA ARG A 270 -12.34 -10.75 4.70
C ARG A 270 -13.06 -9.93 3.64
N ASN A 271 -12.33 -9.37 2.68
CA ASN A 271 -12.91 -8.63 1.56
C ASN A 271 -13.78 -9.53 0.66
N CYS A 272 -13.34 -10.76 0.41
CA CYS A 272 -14.10 -11.74 -0.37
C CYS A 272 -15.38 -12.17 0.35
N GLU A 273 -15.31 -12.43 1.66
CA GLU A 273 -16.48 -12.78 2.49
C GLU A 273 -17.51 -11.64 2.54
N ALA A 274 -17.04 -10.41 2.78
CA ALA A 274 -17.91 -9.23 2.79
C ALA A 274 -18.59 -9.03 1.42
N GLU A 275 -17.86 -9.25 0.32
CA GLU A 275 -18.42 -9.20 -1.03
C GLU A 275 -19.45 -10.31 -1.27
N THR A 276 -19.16 -11.53 -0.81
CA THR A 276 -20.07 -12.68 -0.89
C THR A 276 -21.39 -12.39 -0.18
N LEU A 277 -21.33 -11.89 1.06
CA LEU A 277 -22.51 -11.48 1.83
C LEU A 277 -23.30 -10.37 1.13
N ARG A 278 -22.60 -9.38 0.56
CA ARG A 278 -23.24 -8.28 -0.16
C ARG A 278 -23.98 -8.79 -1.40
N VAL A 279 -23.33 -9.61 -2.22
CA VAL A 279 -23.92 -10.22 -3.43
C VAL A 279 -25.10 -11.11 -3.03
N PHE A 280 -24.97 -11.92 -1.98
CA PHE A 280 -26.07 -12.73 -1.46
C PHE A 280 -27.30 -11.89 -1.12
N ARG A 281 -27.12 -10.82 -0.33
CA ARG A 281 -28.21 -9.91 0.05
C ARG A 281 -28.86 -9.26 -1.18
N LEU A 282 -28.05 -8.85 -2.15
CA LEU A 282 -28.50 -8.22 -3.39
C LEU A 282 -29.33 -9.16 -4.27
N ILE A 283 -28.85 -10.39 -4.51
CA ILE A 283 -29.59 -11.34 -5.36
C ILE A 283 -30.86 -11.78 -4.63
N THR A 284 -30.77 -12.03 -3.32
CA THR A 284 -31.92 -12.48 -2.51
C THR A 284 -33.01 -11.42 -2.44
N SER A 285 -32.68 -10.14 -2.28
CA SER A 285 -33.67 -9.06 -2.26
C SER A 285 -34.39 -8.91 -3.60
N GLN A 286 -33.73 -9.19 -4.71
CA GLN A 286 -34.33 -9.14 -6.04
C GLN A 286 -35.17 -10.37 -6.36
N ALA A 287 -34.64 -11.56 -6.07
CA ALA A 287 -35.30 -12.84 -6.37
C ALA A 287 -36.49 -13.12 -5.43
N PHE A 288 -36.41 -12.70 -4.15
CA PHE A 288 -37.39 -13.04 -3.11
C PHE A 288 -38.04 -11.84 -2.41
N GLY A 289 -37.60 -10.59 -2.67
CA GLY A 289 -38.10 -9.42 -1.95
C GLY A 289 -39.61 -9.17 -2.14
N LYS A 290 -40.18 -9.55 -3.30
CA LYS A 290 -41.63 -9.49 -3.52
C LYS A 290 -42.42 -10.50 -2.67
N LEU A 291 -41.89 -11.72 -2.50
CA LEU A 291 -42.52 -12.77 -1.68
C LEU A 291 -42.61 -12.37 -0.19
N ILE A 292 -41.58 -11.70 0.34
CA ILE A 292 -41.60 -11.22 1.73
C ILE A 292 -42.57 -10.04 1.91
N SER A 293 -42.66 -9.14 0.93
CA SER A 293 -43.62 -8.02 0.95
C SER A 293 -45.08 -8.49 0.84
N GLU A 294 -45.35 -9.53 0.05
CA GLU A 294 -46.69 -10.12 -0.11
C GLU A 294 -47.10 -10.94 1.13
N MET A 295 -46.16 -11.59 1.81
CA MET A 295 -46.43 -12.29 3.08
C MET A 295 -46.69 -11.36 4.27
N LEU A 296 -46.08 -10.17 4.30
CA LEU A 296 -46.26 -9.19 5.38
C LEU A 296 -47.53 -8.36 5.23
N ASN A 297 -48.11 -8.31 4.03
CA ASN A 297 -49.40 -7.67 3.76
C ASN A 297 -50.34 -8.64 3.01
N PRO A 298 -50.87 -9.67 3.69
CA PRO A 298 -51.94 -10.48 3.12
C PRO A 298 -53.20 -9.62 3.02
N THR A 299 -53.70 -9.41 1.80
CA THR A 299 -55.08 -8.91 1.57
C THR A 299 -56.11 -9.89 2.08
#